data_AF-A0A6I4LSW9-F1
#
_entry.id   AF-A0A6I4LSW9-F1
#
_cell.length_a   1.000
_cell.length_b   1.000
_cell.length_c   1.000
_cell.angle_alpha   90.00
_cell.angle_beta   90.00
_cell.angle_gamma   90.00
#
_symmetry.space_group_name_H-M   'P 1'
#
loop_
_entity.id
_entity.type
_entity.pdbx_description
1 polymer ?
#
loop_
_entity_poly.entity_id
_entity_poly.type
_entity_poly.pdbx_seq_one_letter_code
_entity_poly.pdbx_strand_id
1 'polypeptide(L)' 'MGCGQAYRNGHIAAPADEHINGFIRIVAENLAEARNLLEGNPTFDAGGTVEIREIIED' A
#
# COMPACT_ATOMS: atom_id res chain seq x y z
N MET A 1 -3.41 0.67 -15.01
CA MET A 1 -2.78 0.82 -13.69
C MET A 1 -3.31 2.10 -13.06
N GLY A 2 -4.05 2.02 -11.96
CA GLY A 2 -4.59 3.19 -11.26
C GLY A 2 -3.50 3.99 -10.51
N CYS A 3 -3.88 5.14 -9.95
CA CYS A 3 -3.01 5.95 -9.10
C CYS A 3 -2.64 5.17 -7.83
N GLY A 4 -1.34 5.04 -7.56
CA GLY A 4 -0.83 4.41 -6.35
C GLY A 4 -0.64 5.45 -5.24
N GLN A 5 -0.89 5.07 -3.99
CA GLN A 5 -0.57 5.90 -2.83
C GLN A 5 0.36 5.13 -1.89
N ALA A 6 1.46 5.78 -1.51
CA ALA A 6 2.43 5.24 -0.57
C ALA A 6 2.06 5.64 0.87
N TYR A 7 2.15 4.69 1.78
CA TYR A 7 1.86 4.86 3.20
C TYR A 7 3.04 4.38 4.05
N ARG A 8 3.27 5.09 5.15
CA ARG A 8 4.27 4.73 6.18
C ARG A 8 3.70 5.07 7.55
N ASN A 9 3.95 4.23 8.55
CA ASN A 9 3.39 4.43 9.88
C ASN A 9 3.94 5.71 10.54
N GLY A 10 3.07 6.68 10.81
CA GLY A 10 3.36 7.94 11.50
C GLY A 10 4.28 8.94 10.79
N HIS A 11 4.80 8.61 9.61
CA HIS A 11 5.87 9.36 8.95
C HIS A 11 5.52 9.66 7.48
N ILE A 12 6.27 10.57 6.85
CA ILE A 12 6.18 10.82 5.42
C ILE A 12 6.59 9.54 4.67
N ALA A 13 5.70 9.03 3.84
CA ALA A 13 5.98 7.88 2.99
C ALA A 13 7.14 8.23 2.05
N ALA A 14 8.06 7.28 1.87
CA ALA A 14 9.09 7.42 0.85
C ALA A 14 8.42 7.54 -0.54
N PRO A 15 9.07 8.22 -1.51
CA PRO A 15 8.63 8.10 -2.90
C PRO A 15 8.51 6.62 -3.26
N ALA A 16 7.53 6.28 -4.09
CA ALA A 16 7.32 4.90 -4.53
C ALA A 16 8.65 4.37 -5.11
N ASP A 17 9.29 3.47 -4.37
CA ASP A 17 10.58 2.89 -4.73
C ASP A 17 10.39 2.02 -5.99
N GLU A 18 11.28 2.14 -6.98
CA GLU A 18 11.29 1.30 -8.18
C GLU A 18 11.51 -0.19 -7.85
N HIS A 19 11.95 -0.50 -6.63
CA HIS A 19 12.19 -1.85 -6.13
C HIS A 19 11.13 -2.31 -5.13
N ILE A 20 9.97 -2.70 -5.65
CA ILE A 20 8.93 -3.39 -4.89
C ILE A 20 9.45 -4.79 -4.52
N ASN A 21 9.70 -5.05 -3.24
CA ASN A 21 10.18 -6.34 -2.73
C ASN A 21 9.14 -7.48 -2.83
N GLY A 22 7.86 -7.13 -3.04
CA GLY A 22 6.75 -8.05 -3.22
C GLY A 22 5.41 -7.33 -3.24
N PHE A 23 4.37 -7.99 -3.75
CA PHE A 23 3.02 -7.45 -3.74
C PHE A 23 2.01 -8.55 -3.38
N ILE A 24 0.89 -8.12 -2.81
CA ILE A 24 -0.32 -8.93 -2.62
C ILE A 24 -1.48 -8.22 -3.30
N ARG A 25 -2.51 -9.00 -3.67
CA ARG A 25 -3.77 -8.47 -4.19
C ARG A 25 -4.85 -8.73 -3.16
N ILE A 26 -5.65 -7.71 -2.90
CA ILE A 26 -6.79 -7.76 -2.00
C ILE A 26 -8.02 -7.24 -2.73
N VAL A 27 -9.19 -7.71 -2.32
CA VAL A 27 -10.46 -7.14 -2.74
C VAL A 27 -10.90 -6.21 -1.62
N ALA A 28 -11.12 -4.95 -1.96
CA ALA A 28 -11.56 -3.91 -1.06
C ALA A 28 -12.66 -3.08 -1.73
N GLU A 29 -13.61 -2.56 -0.95
CA GLU A 29 -14.69 -1.74 -1.52
C GLU A 29 -14.19 -0.41 -2.08
N ASN A 30 -13.09 0.11 -1.53
CA ASN A 30 -12.44 1.35 -1.94
C ASN A 30 -11.02 1.45 -1.35
N LEU A 31 -10.25 2.43 -1.81
CA LEU A 31 -8.89 2.69 -1.31
C LEU A 31 -8.80 2.96 0.20
N ALA A 32 -9.84 3.54 0.82
CA ALA A 32 -9.82 3.83 2.25
C ALA A 32 -9.95 2.54 3.09
N GLU A 33 -10.77 1.59 2.63
CA GLU A 33 -10.87 0.26 3.26
C GLU A 33 -9.56 -0.51 3.10
N ALA A 34 -8.97 -0.51 1.90
CA ALA A 34 -7.64 -1.07 1.65
C ALA A 34 -6.55 -0.47 2.56
N ARG A 35 -6.65 0.82 2.89
CA ARG A 35 -5.73 1.49 3.82
C ARG A 35 -5.86 0.97 5.26
N ASN A 36 -7.07 0.67 5.73
CA ASN A 36 -7.25 0.12 7.07
C ASN A 36 -6.60 -1.27 7.21
N LEU A 37 -6.49 -2.01 6.12
CA LEU A 37 -5.80 -3.32 6.08
C LEU A 37 -4.27 -3.21 6.18
N LEU A 38 -3.70 -2.00 6.21
CA LEU A 38 -2.29 -1.79 6.53
C LEU A 38 -1.98 -2.06 8.00
N GLU A 39 -2.97 -1.89 8.89
CA GLU A 39 -2.81 -2.23 10.30
C GLU A 39 -2.63 -3.75 10.44
N GLY A 40 -1.52 -4.16 11.06
CA GLY A 40 -1.12 -5.57 11.13
C GLY A 40 -0.29 -6.05 9.94
N ASN A 41 -0.03 -5.23 8.92
CA ASN A 41 0.98 -5.54 7.91
C ASN A 41 2.39 -5.43 8.54
N PRO A 42 3.20 -6.50 8.56
CA PRO A 42 4.48 -6.51 9.27
C PRO A 42 5.48 -5.50 8.71
N THR A 43 5.44 -5.22 7.40
CA THR A 43 6.31 -4.20 6.77
C THR A 43 5.89 -2.80 7.20
N PHE A 44 4.59 -2.52 7.22
CA PHE A 44 4.05 -1.24 7.66
C PHE A 44 4.31 -0.99 9.15
N ASP A 45 4.06 -2.00 9.98
CA ASP A 45 4.24 -1.96 11.44
C ASP A 45 5.72 -1.76 11.82
N ALA A 46 6.64 -2.40 11.11
CA ALA A 46 8.08 -2.19 11.25
C ALA A 46 8.59 -0.82 10.75
N GLY A 47 7.70 0.07 10.28
CA GLY A 47 8.04 1.41 9.81
C GLY A 47 8.54 1.47 8.36
N GLY A 48 8.31 0.40 7.58
CA GLY A 48 8.54 0.37 6.14
C GLY A 48 7.45 1.12 5.34
N THR A 49 7.67 1.23 4.03
CA THR A 49 6.74 1.87 3.10
C THR A 49 5.91 0.80 2.38
N VAL A 50 4.60 1.00 2.31
CA VAL A 50 3.67 0.14 1.55
C VAL A 50 2.92 1.01 0.55
N GLU A 51 2.88 0.60 -0.72
CA GLU A 51 2.07 1.24 -1.76
C GLU A 51 0.76 0.46 -1.97
N ILE A 52 -0.36 1.17 -1.98
CA ILE A 52 -1.65 0.64 -2.41
C ILE A 52 -1.95 1.17 -3.80
N ARG A 53 -2.30 0.27 -4.72
CA ARG A 53 -2.61 0.62 -6.11
C ARG A 53 -3.88 -0.06 -6.57
N GLU A 54 -4.77 0.71 -7.18
CA GLU A 54 -5.97 0.16 -7.82
C GLU A 54 -5.58 -0.65 -9.06
N ILE A 55 -6.08 -1.88 -9.10
CA ILE A 55 -5.98 -2.76 -10.25
C ILE A 55 -7.31 -2.63 -10.99
N ILE A 56 -7.26 -1.98 -12.16
CA ILE A 56 -8.38 -1.97 -13.09
C ILE A 56 -8.25 -3.29 -13.86
N GLU A 57 -9.07 -4.27 -13.52
CA GLU A 57 -9.26 -5.48 -14.33
C GLU A 57 -10.19 -5.12 -15.51
N ASP A 58 -9.90 -5.67 -16.70
CA ASP A 58 -10.67 -5.47 -17.95
C ASP A 58 -12.05 -6.14 -17.90
#